data_AF-A0A1G7BNS5-F1
#
_entry.id   AF-A0A1G7BNS5-F1
#
_cell.length_a   1.000
_cell.length_b   1.000
_cell.length_c   1.000
_cell.angle_alpha   90.00
_cell.angle_beta   90.00
_cell.angle_gamma   90.00
#
_symmetry.space_group_name_H-M   'P 1'
#
loop_
_entity.id
_entity.type
_entity.pdbx_description
1 polymer ?
#
loop_
_entity_poly.entity_id
_entity_poly.type
_entity_poly.pdbx_seq_one_letter_code
_entity_poly.pdbx_strand_id
1 'polypeptide(L)'
;MLLGYIVEAVKNRDIAEQYLIAVFNDVQNELDEFTKPGVNAFCRLQLMARKKLIDFFGSSTEPVSEEKSNNKYTAKMNREQQIVFCGVHWQGKTIARLATELNKPDEAIRKILKECFTIIRSSSK
;
A
#
# COMPACT_ATOMS: atom_id res chain seq x y z
N MET A 1 -11.05 0.71 -10.11
CA MET A 1 -10.49 0.37 -8.78
C MET A 1 -8.96 0.40 -8.76
N LEU A 2 -8.25 -0.24 -9.70
CA LEU A 2 -6.77 -0.23 -9.70
C LEU A 2 -6.17 1.16 -9.94
N LEU A 3 -6.70 1.93 -10.89
CA LEU A 3 -6.26 3.32 -11.09
C LEU A 3 -6.41 4.16 -9.83
N GLY A 4 -7.53 4.02 -9.10
CA GLY A 4 -7.73 4.73 -7.83
C GLY A 4 -6.66 4.37 -6.79
N TYR A 5 -6.28 3.09 -6.72
CA TYR A 5 -5.17 2.64 -5.86
C TYR A 5 -3.83 3.27 -6.26
N ILE A 6 -3.52 3.33 -7.56
CA ILE A 6 -2.27 3.91 -8.06
C ILE A 6 -2.27 5.44 -7.89
N VAL A 7 -3.40 6.11 -8.16
CA VAL A 7 -3.58 7.55 -7.92
C VAL A 7 -3.41 7.87 -6.43
N GLU A 8 -3.91 7.04 -5.53
CA GLU A 8 -3.68 7.21 -4.10
C GLU A 8 -2.19 7.08 -3.71
N ALA A 9 -1.43 6.25 -4.40
CA ALA A 9 -0.01 6.04 -4.14
C ALA A 9 0.88 7.12 -4.75
N VAL A 10 0.59 7.53 -5.99
CA VAL A 10 1.43 8.46 -6.77
C VAL A 10 0.97 9.92 -6.62
N LYS A 11 -0.26 10.15 -6.14
CA LYS A 11 -0.90 11.47 -5.96
C LYS A 11 -1.00 12.34 -7.21
N ASN A 12 -0.57 11.83 -8.37
CA ASN A 12 -0.68 12.46 -9.68
C ASN A 12 -1.42 11.52 -10.62
N ARG A 13 -2.48 12.02 -11.24
CA ARG A 13 -3.36 11.22 -12.10
C ARG A 13 -2.69 10.83 -13.41
N ASP A 14 -1.99 11.75 -14.07
CA ASP A 14 -1.34 11.48 -15.35
C ASP A 14 -0.24 10.43 -15.20
N ILE A 15 0.53 10.53 -14.12
CA ILE A 15 1.56 9.53 -13.80
C ILE A 15 0.89 8.19 -13.43
N ALA A 16 -0.20 8.21 -12.66
CA ALA A 16 -0.93 6.99 -12.31
C ALA A 16 -1.54 6.28 -13.53
N GLU A 17 -1.99 7.02 -14.53
CA GLU A 17 -2.49 6.46 -15.80
C GLU A 17 -1.36 5.81 -16.59
N GLN A 18 -0.17 6.42 -16.65
CA GLN A 18 1.02 5.80 -17.25
C GLN A 18 1.43 4.51 -16.52
N TYR A 19 1.38 4.50 -15.18
CA TYR A 19 1.62 3.28 -14.40
C TYR A 19 0.60 2.19 -14.68
N LEU A 20 -0.68 2.57 -14.80
CA LEU A 20 -1.73 1.62 -15.11
C LEU A 20 -1.45 0.95 -16.46
N ILE A 21 -1.09 1.73 -17.48
CA ILE A 21 -0.70 1.22 -18.79
C ILE A 21 0.49 0.27 -18.67
N ALA A 22 1.54 0.66 -17.93
CA ALA A 22 2.72 -0.18 -17.73
C ALA A 22 2.39 -1.50 -17.00
N VAL A 23 1.49 -1.49 -16.01
CA VAL A 23 1.03 -2.70 -15.33
C VAL A 23 0.29 -3.62 -16.29
N PHE A 24 -0.64 -3.08 -17.09
CA PHE A 24 -1.42 -3.90 -18.03
C PHE A 24 -0.58 -4.44 -19.19
N ASN A 25 0.42 -3.70 -19.66
CA ASN A 25 1.35 -4.20 -20.68
C ASN A 25 2.13 -5.41 -20.16
N ASP A 26 2.51 -5.42 -18.88
CA ASP A 26 3.25 -6.53 -18.29
C ASP A 26 2.38 -7.74 -17.94
N VAL A 27 1.05 -7.60 -17.90
CA VAL A 27 0.12 -8.73 -17.68
C VAL A 27 0.32 -9.81 -18.73
N GLN A 28 0.63 -9.43 -19.98
CA GLN A 28 0.88 -10.38 -21.06
C GLN A 28 2.08 -11.30 -20.74
N ASN A 29 3.06 -10.80 -20.01
CA ASN A 29 4.26 -11.55 -19.61
C ASN A 29 4.01 -12.49 -18.42
N GLU A 30 2.93 -12.27 -17.66
CA GLU A 30 2.58 -13.07 -16.48
C GLU A 30 1.24 -13.82 -16.65
N LEU A 31 0.74 -14.00 -17.88
CA LEU A 31 -0.56 -14.60 -18.17
C LEU A 31 -0.76 -15.99 -17.52
N ASP A 32 0.30 -16.80 -17.44
CA ASP A 32 0.28 -18.11 -16.77
C ASP A 32 0.05 -18.00 -15.25
N GLU A 33 0.39 -16.87 -14.62
CA GLU A 33 0.08 -16.60 -13.21
C GLU A 33 -1.40 -16.25 -13.01
N PHE A 34 -2.03 -15.65 -14.02
CA PHE A 34 -3.44 -15.25 -13.98
C PHE A 34 -4.41 -16.41 -14.22
N THR A 35 -3.98 -17.44 -14.93
CA THR A 35 -4.81 -18.63 -15.26
C THR A 35 -4.75 -19.72 -14.20
N LYS A 36 -3.90 -19.58 -13.17
CA LYS A 36 -3.78 -20.54 -12.07
C LYS A 36 -5.11 -20.68 -11.30
N PRO A 37 -5.55 -21.93 -10.99
CA PRO A 37 -6.77 -22.16 -10.22
C PRO A 37 -6.72 -21.45 -8.87
N GLY A 38 -7.79 -20.74 -8.52
CA GLY A 38 -7.90 -20.01 -7.25
C GLY A 38 -7.22 -18.63 -7.23
N VAL A 39 -6.61 -18.18 -8.33
CA VAL A 39 -6.03 -16.84 -8.41
C VAL A 39 -7.11 -15.80 -8.72
N ASN A 40 -7.18 -14.77 -7.89
CA ASN A 40 -7.99 -13.59 -8.16
C ASN A 40 -7.17 -12.61 -9.02
N ALA A 41 -7.58 -12.44 -10.28
CA ALA A 41 -6.92 -11.55 -11.24
C ALA A 41 -6.77 -10.12 -10.71
N PHE A 42 -7.75 -9.60 -9.96
CA PHE A 42 -7.65 -8.28 -9.37
C PHE A 42 -6.56 -8.19 -8.29
N CYS A 43 -6.49 -9.18 -7.40
CA CYS A 43 -5.42 -9.24 -6.40
C CYS A 43 -4.03 -9.35 -7.04
N ARG A 44 -3.93 -10.02 -8.19
CA ARG A 44 -2.67 -10.17 -8.92
C ARG A 44 -2.25 -8.87 -9.62
N LEU A 45 -3.18 -8.20 -10.30
CA LEU A 45 -2.97 -6.84 -10.83
C LEU A 45 -2.53 -5.86 -9.74
N GLN A 46 -3.14 -5.94 -8.57
CA GLN A 46 -2.79 -5.08 -7.43
C GLN A 46 -1.38 -5.39 -6.89
N LEU A 47 -0.95 -6.66 -6.91
CA LEU A 47 0.41 -7.06 -6.57
C LEU A 47 1.45 -6.58 -7.59
N MET A 48 1.16 -6.69 -8.89
CA MET A 48 2.04 -6.19 -9.95
C MET A 48 2.20 -4.67 -9.86
N ALA A 49 1.10 -3.94 -9.67
CA ALA A 49 1.14 -2.49 -9.44
C ALA A 49 1.98 -2.13 -8.20
N ARG A 50 1.84 -2.89 -7.10
CA ARG A 50 2.67 -2.72 -5.90
C ARG A 50 4.15 -2.93 -6.16
N LYS A 51 4.54 -4.00 -6.85
CA LYS A 51 5.95 -4.27 -7.17
C LYS A 51 6.57 -3.12 -7.95
N LYS A 52 5.91 -2.66 -9.02
CA LYS A 52 6.39 -1.52 -9.82
C LYS A 52 6.49 -0.23 -9.01
N LEU A 53 5.52 0.03 -8.13
CA LEU A 53 5.57 1.21 -7.24
C LEU A 53 6.72 1.10 -6.23
N ILE A 54 6.97 -0.08 -5.67
CA ILE A 54 8.09 -0.31 -4.76
C ILE A 54 9.43 -0.18 -5.47
N ASP A 55 9.59 -0.67 -6.69
CA ASP A 55 10.83 -0.52 -7.46
C ASP A 55 11.11 0.96 -7.78
N PHE A 56 10.05 1.73 -8.01
CA PHE A 56 10.14 3.16 -8.29
C PHE A 56 10.46 3.99 -7.03
N PHE A 57 9.64 3.88 -5.98
CA PHE A 57 9.83 4.60 -4.72
C PHE A 57 10.98 4.04 -3.88
N GLY A 58 11.35 2.78 -4.05
CA GLY A 58 12.46 2.15 -3.35
C GLY A 58 13.83 2.60 -3.85
N SER A 59 13.91 3.17 -5.06
CA SER A 59 15.12 3.81 -5.59
C SER A 59 15.29 5.26 -5.16
N SER A 60 14.21 5.92 -4.71
CA SER A 60 14.25 7.29 -4.20
C SER A 60 14.11 7.28 -2.68
N THR A 61 15.24 7.48 -1.99
CA THR A 61 15.28 7.99 -0.62
C THR A 61 14.74 9.42 -0.57
N GLU A 62 13.46 9.61 -0.88
CA GLU A 62 12.77 10.86 -0.60
C GLU A 62 11.92 10.68 0.65
N PRO A 63 12.02 11.61 1.62
CA PRO A 63 11.24 11.54 2.84
C PRO A 63 9.77 11.55 2.46
N VAL A 64 9.04 10.53 2.92
CA VAL A 64 7.60 10.40 2.79
C VAL A 64 6.99 11.74 3.23
N SER A 65 6.62 12.55 2.25
CA SER A 65 6.07 13.87 2.49
C SER A 65 4.82 13.69 3.34
N GLU A 66 4.76 14.45 4.43
CA GLU A 66 3.66 14.52 5.40
C GLU A 66 2.41 15.16 4.77
N GLU A 67 1.98 14.69 3.61
CA GLU A 67 0.75 15.16 3.00
C GLU A 67 -0.40 14.23 3.36
N LYS A 68 -1.22 14.77 4.28
CA LYS A 68 -2.48 14.25 4.82
C LYS A 68 -3.17 13.34 3.81
N SER A 69 -3.09 12.04 4.08
CA SER A 69 -3.86 11.04 3.36
C SER A 69 -5.35 11.39 3.42
N ASN A 70 -5.96 11.71 2.28
CA ASN A 70 -7.40 11.94 2.11
C ASN A 70 -8.28 10.69 2.35
N ASN A 71 -7.76 9.68 3.05
CA ASN A 71 -8.51 8.49 3.38
C ASN A 71 -9.27 8.75 4.70
N LYS A 72 -10.60 8.68 4.64
CA LYS A 72 -11.50 8.97 5.77
C LYS A 72 -11.18 8.17 7.04
N TYR A 73 -10.46 7.06 6.90
CA TYR A 73 -10.01 6.22 8.00
C TYR A 73 -8.67 6.66 8.58
N THR A 74 -7.69 7.03 7.76
CA THR A 74 -6.39 7.51 8.24
C THR A 74 -6.49 8.89 8.88
N ALA A 75 -7.45 9.71 8.46
CA ALA A 75 -7.79 10.97 9.13
C ALA A 75 -8.19 10.79 10.61
N LYS A 76 -8.66 9.59 11.00
CA LYS A 76 -9.01 9.24 12.38
C LYS A 76 -7.90 8.51 13.15
N MET A 77 -6.78 8.22 12.48
CA MET A 77 -5.62 7.56 13.08
C MET A 77 -4.60 8.59 13.55
N ASN A 78 -3.91 8.29 14.65
CA ASN A 78 -2.78 9.10 15.11
C ASN A 78 -1.55 8.89 14.21
N ARG A 79 -0.57 9.80 14.28
CA ARG A 79 0.61 9.80 13.39
C ARG A 79 1.35 8.46 13.36
N GLU A 80 1.53 7.81 14.51
CA GLU A 80 2.15 6.47 14.56
C GLU A 80 1.31 5.38 13.90
N GLN A 81 -0.02 5.40 14.11
CA GLN A 81 -0.95 4.47 13.49
C GLN A 81 -0.97 4.64 11.97
N GLN A 82 -0.92 5.89 11.48
CA GLN A 82 -0.80 6.18 10.06
C GLN A 82 0.51 5.61 9.48
N ILE A 83 1.65 5.82 10.14
CA ILE A 83 2.94 5.29 9.68
C ILE A 83 2.90 3.76 9.58
N VAL A 84 2.41 3.07 10.62
CA VAL A 84 2.34 1.61 10.63
C VAL A 84 1.33 1.09 9.61
N PHE A 85 0.12 1.68 9.56
CA PHE A 85 -0.92 1.27 8.62
C PHE A 85 -0.47 1.50 7.19
N CYS A 86 0.11 2.66 6.88
CA CYS A 86 0.63 2.97 5.55
C CYS A 86 1.80 2.07 5.17
N GLY A 87 2.70 1.83 6.11
CA GLY A 87 3.83 0.94 5.96
C GLY A 87 3.39 -0.45 5.52
N VAL A 88 2.37 -1.03 6.16
CA VAL A 88 1.86 -2.36 5.81
C VAL A 88 0.97 -2.34 4.57
N HIS A 89 0.00 -1.42 4.49
CA HIS A 89 -1.05 -1.47 3.47
C HIS A 89 -0.66 -0.82 2.14
N TRP A 90 0.18 0.20 2.12
CA TRP A 90 0.60 0.85 0.87
C TRP A 90 2.05 0.50 0.50
N GLN A 91 2.95 0.45 1.48
CA GLN A 91 4.38 0.20 1.22
C GLN A 91 4.77 -1.29 1.31
N GLY A 92 3.87 -2.17 1.79
CA GLY A 92 4.14 -3.61 1.90
C GLY A 92 5.26 -3.99 2.90
N LYS A 93 5.60 -3.10 3.82
CA LYS A 93 6.63 -3.34 4.86
C LYS A 93 6.18 -4.44 5.82
N THR A 94 7.13 -5.26 6.23
CA THR A 94 6.90 -6.27 7.27
C THR A 94 6.89 -5.62 8.66
N ILE A 95 6.28 -6.30 9.62
CA ILE A 95 6.24 -5.88 11.02
C ILE A 95 7.66 -5.68 11.57
N ALA A 96 8.58 -6.60 11.27
CA ALA A 96 9.99 -6.51 11.69
C ALA A 96 10.70 -5.27 11.12
N ARG A 97 10.42 -4.91 9.86
CA ARG A 97 11.01 -3.72 9.24
C ARG A 97 10.46 -2.44 9.87
N LEU A 98 9.16 -2.39 10.14
CA LEU A 98 8.53 -1.27 10.86
C LEU A 98 8.98 -1.16 12.31
N ALA A 99 9.21 -2.28 12.99
CA ALA A 99 9.74 -2.33 14.35
C ALA A 99 11.13 -1.70 14.43
N THR A 100 11.97 -1.98 13.44
CA THR A 100 13.30 -1.39 13.32
C THR A 100 13.22 0.11 13.00
N GLU A 101 12.37 0.52 12.06
CA GLU A 101 12.19 1.93 11.67
C GLU A 101 11.61 2.80 12.80
N LEU A 102 10.69 2.26 13.60
CA LEU A 102 10.04 2.97 14.71
C LEU A 102 10.78 2.79 16.04
N ASN A 103 11.86 2.00 16.06
CA ASN A 103 12.58 1.59 17.27
C ASN A 103 11.64 1.06 18.36
N LYS A 104 10.71 0.18 17.96
CA LYS A 104 9.69 -0.44 18.82
C LYS A 104 9.72 -1.96 18.65
N PRO A 105 9.35 -2.73 19.68
CA PRO A 105 9.25 -4.18 19.54
C PRO A 105 8.11 -4.56 18.57
N ASP A 106 8.26 -5.69 17.87
CA ASP A 106 7.26 -6.25 16.94
C ASP A 106 5.86 -6.34 17.55
N GLU A 107 5.77 -6.65 18.85
CA GLU A 107 4.50 -6.71 19.58
C GLU A 107 3.78 -5.36 19.63
N ALA A 108 4.53 -4.26 19.80
CA ALA A 108 3.97 -2.92 19.76
C ALA A 108 3.44 -2.56 18.37
N ILE A 109 4.16 -2.93 17.30
CA ILE A 109 3.71 -2.73 15.92
C ILE A 109 2.43 -3.53 15.64
N ARG A 110 2.35 -4.78 16.11
CA ARG A 110 1.13 -5.62 16.01
C ARG A 110 -0.05 -4.99 16.76
N LYS A 111 0.19 -4.41 17.94
CA LYS A 111 -0.83 -3.72 18.72
C LYS A 111 -1.36 -2.49 17.99
N ILE A 112 -0.47 -1.66 17.44
CA ILE A 112 -0.81 -0.48 16.64
C ILE A 112 -1.64 -0.89 15.41
N LEU A 113 -1.27 -1.96 14.72
CA LEU A 113 -2.06 -2.52 13.60
C LEU A 113 -3.48 -2.91 14.01
N LYS A 114 -3.64 -3.60 15.15
CA LYS A 114 -4.97 -3.98 15.68
C LYS A 114 -5.82 -2.75 16.00
N GLU A 115 -5.21 -1.71 16.56
CA GLU A 115 -5.90 -0.44 16.81
C GLU A 115 -6.35 0.22 15.50
N CYS A 116 -5.49 0.23 14.47
CA CYS A 116 -5.85 0.73 13.13
C CYS A 116 -7.06 0.01 12.55
N PHE A 117 -7.10 -1.33 12.62
CA PHE A 117 -8.25 -2.11 12.16
C PHE A 117 -9.51 -1.86 13.00
N THR A 118 -9.36 -1.60 14.30
CA THR A 118 -10.49 -1.25 15.18
C THR A 118 -11.11 0.09 14.78
N ILE A 119 -10.29 1.08 14.44
CA ILE A 119 -10.73 2.40 13.95
C ILE A 119 -11.44 2.28 12.59
N ILE A 120 -10.93 1.44 11.68
CA ILE A 120 -11.58 1.19 10.38
C ILE A 120 -12.94 0.52 10.58
N ARG A 121 -12.99 -0.51 11.44
CA ARG A 121 -14.23 -1.25 11.72
C ARG A 121 -15.28 -0.40 12.41
N SER A 122 -14.88 0.46 13.35
CA SER A 122 -15.81 1.39 14.02
C SER A 122 -16.32 2.50 13.11
N SER A 123 -15.53 2.88 12.09
CA SER A 123 -15.90 3.90 11.10
C SER A 123 -16.73 3.37 9.92
N SER A 124 -17.02 2.06 9.91
CA SER A 124 -17.87 1.40 8.90
C SER A 124 -19.31 1.15 9.38
N LYS A 125 -19.64 1.56 10.61
CA LYS A 125 -21.02 1.66 11.12
C LYS A 125 -21.53 3.07 10.91
#